data_AF-A0A7C8MRW6-F1
#
_entry.id   AF-A0A7C8MRW6-F1
#
_cell.length_a   1.000
_cell.length_b   1.000
_cell.length_c   1.000
_cell.angle_alpha   90.00
_cell.angle_beta   90.00
_cell.angle_gamma   90.00
#
_symmetry.space_group_name_H-M   'P 1'
#
loop_
_entity.id
_entity.type
_entity.pdbx_description
1 polymer ?
#
loop_
_entity_poly.entity_id
_entity_poly.type
_entity_poly.pdbx_seq_one_letter_code
_entity_poly.pdbx_strand_id
1 'polypeptide(L)'
;MSHTKEDAAVEEEQAFLSPSSSPSDAVWSEERKGRDAKRYLRLGLEISMAIIIILLSAYILHERVATKSSPVPKFPRKIYKFLPDSHYASEDMLFDEEETLSTLHNWLPLSSDARGYVQVPNYASYDTLANPYIVALDRTTDGPAYMMSVFHQLHCLSYIVDHYQRGYAGANLTEEVAHHSVHCFDYLRQSIMCAADTNLEGDTEAGPGWGSDHQCADYDAVLAWANEHGAMKWRTGLLPARYQIPSCDLWVGTELRVKASRHEWFLRLVGGCTFAFGLEIHMTARNPPEMALVYIYTKESAVSGDSCWPAMPILDTPTYTHPAVSRIEAEGVPSIAKLVARAAQRSSSSNRGPARKPKAGLSVAPADLLGRPGAPKTRAAIDRVNYIHSLYRPSGKMSDDDLLYVLSLFALETIRWIDRFEWRCLTAEERCALATLWQALGEELRIPFEKLPSFQDGFRDPLHWLAELEDWGRQYEKNNREKSPESVFLAQKQLDAWLGRVPGCLKHLTRGLLAVLIEPGLRQAMGIETPPPTAVFLVETIIRARKFIRRHFYSPLELVLGYKHS
;
A
#
# COMPACT_ATOMS: atom_id res chain seq x y z
N MET A 1 -10.84 126.46 -8.36
CA MET A 1 -11.52 126.79 -9.63
C MET A 1 -11.54 125.54 -10.49
N SER A 2 -12.68 125.37 -11.17
CA SER A 2 -13.03 124.29 -12.09
C SER A 2 -12.08 124.15 -13.29
N HIS A 3 -12.23 123.01 -13.98
CA HIS A 3 -11.83 122.65 -15.35
C HIS A 3 -10.47 121.95 -15.49
N THR A 4 -10.32 120.81 -16.18
CA THR A 4 -11.12 120.06 -17.19
C THR A 4 -10.37 118.74 -17.38
N LYS A 5 -10.93 117.54 -17.16
CA LYS A 5 -11.78 116.74 -18.05
C LYS A 5 -11.30 116.58 -19.50
N GLU A 6 -10.01 116.30 -19.71
CA GLU A 6 -9.52 115.77 -21.01
C GLU A 6 -8.29 114.84 -20.94
N ASP A 7 -7.72 114.56 -19.75
CA ASP A 7 -6.54 113.67 -19.63
C ASP A 7 -6.86 112.26 -19.10
N ALA A 8 -8.13 111.93 -18.83
CA ALA A 8 -8.54 110.61 -18.32
C ALA A 8 -8.78 109.56 -19.43
N ALA A 9 -8.64 109.92 -20.70
CA ALA A 9 -8.87 109.02 -21.83
C ALA A 9 -7.58 108.45 -22.45
N VAL A 10 -6.40 108.79 -21.91
CA VAL A 10 -5.11 108.28 -22.41
C VAL A 10 -4.44 107.30 -21.43
N GLU A 11 -4.93 107.17 -20.19
CA GLU A 11 -4.50 106.13 -19.24
C GLU A 11 -5.30 104.80 -19.35
N GLU A 12 -6.38 104.74 -20.13
CA GLU A 12 -7.16 103.50 -20.34
C GLU A 12 -6.79 102.70 -21.60
N GLU A 13 -5.82 103.15 -22.40
CA GLU A 13 -5.37 102.45 -23.64
C GLU A 13 -3.91 101.99 -23.61
N GLN A 14 -3.34 101.79 -22.41
CA GLN A 14 -2.04 101.10 -22.22
C GLN A 14 -2.09 99.89 -21.27
N ALA A 15 -3.28 99.42 -20.88
CA ALA A 15 -3.45 98.28 -19.96
C ALA A 15 -3.70 96.91 -20.65
N PHE A 16 -3.78 96.85 -21.98
CA PHE A 16 -4.01 95.60 -22.71
C PHE A 16 -2.92 95.31 -23.75
N LEU A 17 -1.74 94.91 -23.26
CA LEU A 17 -0.86 94.02 -24.01
C LEU A 17 -1.01 92.61 -23.44
N SER A 18 -1.43 91.69 -24.30
CA SER A 18 -1.67 90.28 -24.05
C SER A 18 -0.47 89.60 -23.39
N PRO A 19 -0.62 88.84 -22.28
CA PRO A 19 0.41 87.93 -21.85
C PRO A 19 0.59 86.85 -22.92
N SER A 20 1.83 86.73 -23.39
CA SER A 20 2.31 85.61 -24.19
C SER A 20 1.97 84.29 -23.50
N SER A 21 1.42 83.35 -24.27
CA SER A 21 1.29 81.96 -23.85
C SER A 21 2.69 81.40 -23.58
N SER A 22 3.07 81.32 -22.31
CA SER A 22 4.29 80.65 -21.88
C SER A 22 4.21 79.15 -22.23
N PRO A 23 5.29 78.50 -22.70
CA PRO A 23 5.30 77.06 -22.97
C PRO A 23 5.10 76.19 -21.71
N SER A 24 5.07 76.77 -20.51
CA SER A 24 4.94 76.02 -19.26
C SER A 24 3.54 75.47 -19.03
N ASP A 25 2.47 76.12 -19.51
CA ASP A 25 1.09 75.69 -19.18
C ASP A 25 0.67 74.41 -19.93
N ALA A 26 1.24 74.16 -21.11
CA ALA A 26 0.97 72.92 -21.86
C ALA A 26 1.59 71.69 -21.17
N VAL A 27 2.81 71.81 -20.63
CA VAL A 27 3.54 70.74 -19.95
C VAL A 27 2.86 70.31 -18.65
N TRP A 28 2.36 71.27 -17.87
CA TRP A 28 1.62 70.97 -16.65
C TRP A 28 0.22 70.38 -16.92
N SER A 29 -0.40 70.67 -18.07
CA SER A 29 -1.72 70.13 -18.42
C SER A 29 -1.69 68.66 -18.84
N GLU A 30 -0.66 68.22 -19.57
CA GLU A 30 -0.46 66.80 -19.92
C GLU A 30 -0.06 65.95 -18.70
N GLU A 31 0.82 66.47 -17.83
CA GLU A 31 1.18 65.78 -16.58
C GLU A 31 0.00 65.64 -15.60
N ARG A 32 -0.96 66.57 -15.62
CA ARG A 32 -2.18 66.50 -14.78
C ARG A 32 -3.18 65.48 -15.34
N LYS A 33 -3.44 65.50 -16.66
CA LYS A 33 -4.28 64.51 -17.35
C LYS A 33 -3.74 63.09 -17.19
N GLY A 34 -2.43 62.89 -17.29
CA GLY A 34 -1.79 61.58 -17.06
C GLY A 34 -1.87 61.08 -15.62
N ARG A 35 -1.84 62.00 -14.63
CA ARG A 35 -2.03 61.66 -13.20
C ARG A 35 -3.47 61.30 -12.87
N ASP A 36 -4.44 62.02 -13.41
CA ASP A 36 -5.86 61.74 -13.18
C ASP A 36 -6.29 60.44 -13.89
N ALA A 37 -5.81 60.18 -15.11
CA ALA A 37 -6.03 58.90 -15.80
C ALA A 37 -5.45 57.72 -15.01
N LYS A 38 -4.24 57.86 -14.44
CA LYS A 38 -3.65 56.83 -13.55
C LYS A 38 -4.45 56.64 -12.25
N ARG A 39 -5.04 57.70 -11.70
CA ARG A 39 -5.91 57.62 -10.51
C ARG A 39 -7.22 56.92 -10.81
N TYR A 40 -7.89 57.25 -11.92
CA TYR A 40 -9.11 56.55 -12.34
C TYR A 40 -8.85 55.09 -12.72
N LEU A 41 -7.72 54.80 -13.38
CA LEU A 41 -7.30 53.44 -13.68
C LEU A 41 -7.03 52.63 -12.40
N ARG A 42 -6.32 53.22 -11.43
CA ARG A 42 -6.08 52.58 -10.12
C ARG A 42 -7.39 52.34 -9.35
N LEU A 43 -8.28 53.32 -9.30
CA LEU A 43 -9.58 53.18 -8.65
C LEU A 43 -10.44 52.10 -9.34
N GLY A 44 -10.42 52.06 -10.68
CA GLY A 44 -11.09 51.01 -11.45
C GLY A 44 -10.52 49.62 -11.18
N LEU A 45 -9.19 49.49 -11.08
CA LEU A 45 -8.53 48.23 -10.71
C LEU A 45 -8.88 47.81 -9.28
N GLU A 46 -8.87 48.72 -8.31
CA GLU A 46 -9.23 48.41 -6.91
C GLU A 46 -10.71 48.01 -6.78
N ILE A 47 -11.63 48.67 -7.49
CA ILE A 47 -13.05 48.26 -7.55
C ILE A 47 -13.21 46.89 -8.20
N SER A 48 -12.50 46.63 -9.32
CA SER A 48 -12.56 45.32 -9.98
C SER A 48 -12.04 44.19 -9.09
N MET A 49 -10.98 44.46 -8.32
CA MET A 49 -10.42 43.51 -7.35
C MET A 49 -11.40 43.26 -6.20
N ALA A 50 -12.05 44.30 -5.68
CA ALA A 50 -13.07 44.17 -4.64
C ALA A 50 -14.27 43.33 -5.13
N ILE A 51 -14.74 43.55 -6.35
CA ILE A 51 -15.82 42.76 -6.97
C ILE A 51 -15.38 41.29 -7.13
N ILE A 52 -14.17 41.03 -7.62
CA ILE A 52 -13.64 39.66 -7.76
C ILE A 52 -13.54 38.98 -6.39
N ILE A 53 -13.05 39.67 -5.36
CA ILE A 53 -12.99 39.14 -3.99
C ILE A 53 -14.39 38.80 -3.48
N ILE A 54 -15.37 39.67 -3.69
CA ILE A 54 -16.77 39.42 -3.27
C ILE A 54 -17.35 38.21 -4.02
N LEU A 55 -17.13 38.10 -5.33
CA LEU A 55 -17.61 36.98 -6.14
C LEU A 55 -16.94 35.65 -5.74
N LEU A 56 -15.63 35.65 -5.50
CA LEU A 56 -14.90 34.47 -5.02
C LEU A 56 -15.32 34.09 -3.59
N SER A 57 -15.53 35.08 -2.72
CA SER A 57 -16.01 34.83 -1.36
C SER A 57 -17.42 34.26 -1.37
N ALA A 58 -18.32 34.78 -2.22
CA ALA A 58 -19.67 34.27 -2.40
C ALA A 58 -19.68 32.86 -3.03
N TYR A 59 -18.77 32.57 -3.96
CA TYR A 59 -18.58 31.24 -4.53
C TYR A 59 -18.11 30.24 -3.46
N ILE A 60 -17.10 30.60 -2.66
CA ILE A 60 -16.61 29.77 -1.54
C ILE A 60 -17.71 29.58 -0.48
N LEU A 61 -18.48 30.63 -0.18
CA LEU A 61 -19.61 30.53 0.75
C LEU A 61 -20.71 29.63 0.19
N HIS A 62 -20.99 29.71 -1.12
CA HIS A 62 -21.95 28.85 -1.80
C HIS A 62 -21.50 27.38 -1.77
N GLU A 63 -20.23 27.08 -2.06
CA GLU A 63 -19.68 25.72 -1.92
C GLU A 63 -19.70 25.23 -0.46
N ARG A 64 -19.42 26.11 0.51
CA ARG A 64 -19.47 25.75 1.94
C ARG A 64 -20.90 25.57 2.48
N VAL A 65 -21.89 26.29 1.93
CA VAL A 65 -23.31 26.12 2.28
C VAL A 65 -23.91 24.93 1.53
N ALA A 66 -23.37 24.59 0.35
CA ALA A 66 -23.64 23.34 -0.36
C ALA A 66 -22.97 22.11 0.29
N THR A 67 -22.74 22.14 1.61
CA THR A 67 -22.64 20.90 2.39
C THR A 67 -23.91 20.10 2.13
N LYS A 68 -23.78 18.98 1.42
CA LYS A 68 -24.83 18.00 1.17
C LYS A 68 -25.74 17.86 2.41
N SER A 69 -26.99 18.30 2.32
CA SER A 69 -27.88 18.36 3.48
C SER A 69 -28.16 16.93 3.98
N SER A 70 -27.81 16.65 5.24
CA SER A 70 -28.22 15.39 5.88
C SER A 70 -29.70 15.47 6.27
N PRO A 71 -30.49 14.38 6.10
CA PRO A 71 -31.86 14.32 6.61
C PRO A 71 -31.92 14.26 8.15
N VAL A 72 -30.79 13.97 8.81
CA VAL A 72 -30.72 13.81 10.27
C VAL A 72 -30.44 15.17 10.93
N PRO A 73 -31.23 15.57 11.94
CA PRO A 73 -31.01 16.84 12.62
C PRO A 73 -29.69 16.84 13.39
N LYS A 74 -29.13 18.03 13.63
CA LYS A 74 -27.98 18.18 14.52
C LYS A 74 -28.43 18.02 15.97
N PHE A 75 -27.85 17.06 16.67
CA PHE A 75 -28.13 16.82 18.09
C PHE A 75 -27.29 17.73 19.00
N PRO A 76 -27.81 18.13 20.17
CA PRO A 76 -27.06 18.89 21.15
C PRO A 76 -25.91 18.05 21.73
N ARG A 77 -24.76 18.67 21.99
CA ARG A 77 -23.63 18.01 22.66
C ARG A 77 -23.79 18.09 24.17
N LYS A 78 -23.62 16.96 24.85
CA LYS A 78 -23.59 16.86 26.32
C LYS A 78 -22.23 16.32 26.76
N ILE A 79 -21.72 16.83 27.88
CA ILE A 79 -20.48 16.33 28.48
C ILE A 79 -20.83 15.07 29.25
N TYR A 80 -20.24 13.94 28.84
CA TYR A 80 -20.31 12.67 29.56
C TYR A 80 -19.02 12.43 30.33
N LYS A 81 -19.14 11.84 31.52
CA LYS A 81 -18.03 11.24 32.24
C LYS A 81 -18.40 9.77 32.40
N PHE A 82 -17.67 8.90 31.74
CA PHE A 82 -17.84 7.46 31.88
C PHE A 82 -17.11 6.99 33.14
N LEU A 83 -17.81 6.20 33.95
CA LEU A 83 -17.30 5.55 35.15
C LEU A 83 -17.52 4.04 34.99
N PRO A 84 -16.69 3.19 35.62
CA PRO A 84 -16.92 1.75 35.62
C PRO A 84 -18.34 1.43 36.08
N ASP A 85 -19.05 0.64 35.27
CA ASP A 85 -20.43 0.23 35.52
C ASP A 85 -20.59 -1.24 35.16
N SER A 86 -20.65 -2.09 36.18
CA SER A 86 -20.79 -3.55 36.02
C SER A 86 -22.11 -3.96 35.36
N HIS A 87 -23.09 -3.05 35.25
CA HIS A 87 -24.31 -3.32 34.50
C HIS A 87 -24.04 -3.51 33.01
N TYR A 88 -23.08 -2.76 32.46
CA TYR A 88 -22.70 -2.82 31.05
C TYR A 88 -21.40 -3.60 30.81
N ALA A 89 -20.55 -3.77 31.82
CA ALA A 89 -19.30 -4.49 31.70
C ALA A 89 -18.97 -5.20 33.02
N SER A 90 -19.65 -6.34 33.27
CA SER A 90 -19.33 -7.21 34.41
C SER A 90 -17.90 -7.73 34.25
N GLU A 91 -17.10 -7.72 35.32
CA GLU A 91 -15.70 -8.18 35.28
C GLU A 91 -15.59 -9.64 34.84
N ASP A 92 -16.62 -10.43 35.16
CA ASP A 92 -16.64 -11.86 34.89
C ASP A 92 -17.25 -12.22 33.52
N MET A 93 -17.72 -11.22 32.74
CA MET A 93 -18.54 -11.45 31.54
C MET A 93 -17.86 -12.25 30.44
N LEU A 94 -16.54 -12.46 30.46
CA LEU A 94 -15.82 -13.25 29.46
C LEU A 94 -15.40 -14.63 29.97
N PHE A 95 -15.59 -14.96 31.24
CA PHE A 95 -15.27 -16.30 31.77
C PHE A 95 -16.44 -17.28 31.64
N ASP A 96 -17.67 -16.77 31.58
CA ASP A 96 -18.89 -17.57 31.48
C ASP A 96 -19.81 -17.05 30.37
N GLU A 97 -20.33 -17.96 29.56
CA GLU A 97 -21.18 -17.61 28.40
C GLU A 97 -22.53 -17.05 28.86
N GLU A 98 -23.09 -17.57 29.96
CA GLU A 98 -24.34 -17.07 30.50
C GLU A 98 -24.18 -15.63 31.02
N GLU A 99 -23.08 -15.35 31.72
CA GLU A 99 -22.73 -13.99 32.15
C GLU A 99 -22.46 -13.04 30.97
N THR A 100 -21.83 -13.52 29.88
CA THR A 100 -21.67 -12.74 28.64
C THR A 100 -23.02 -12.32 28.08
N LEU A 101 -23.93 -13.28 27.90
CA LEU A 101 -25.24 -13.05 27.32
C LEU A 101 -26.11 -12.16 28.21
N SER A 102 -26.06 -12.37 29.53
CA SER A 102 -26.74 -11.53 30.52
C SER A 102 -26.26 -10.09 30.47
N THR A 103 -24.94 -9.88 30.43
CA THR A 103 -24.35 -8.54 30.34
C THR A 103 -24.68 -7.85 29.01
N LEU A 104 -24.60 -8.59 27.89
CA LEU A 104 -24.97 -8.06 26.57
C LEU A 104 -26.47 -7.77 26.45
N HIS A 105 -27.32 -8.47 27.20
CA HIS A 105 -28.75 -8.15 27.26
C HIS A 105 -28.99 -6.74 27.81
N ASN A 106 -28.18 -6.30 28.78
CA ASN A 106 -28.24 -4.94 29.31
C ASN A 106 -27.84 -3.87 28.28
N TRP A 107 -27.24 -4.26 27.13
CA TRP A 107 -26.91 -3.33 26.05
C TRP A 107 -28.08 -3.09 25.10
N LEU A 108 -29.12 -3.93 25.09
CA LEU A 108 -30.27 -3.73 24.20
C LEU A 108 -30.91 -2.33 24.34
N PRO A 109 -31.11 -1.77 25.55
CA PRO A 109 -31.64 -0.42 25.72
C PRO A 109 -30.71 0.71 25.28
N LEU A 110 -29.45 0.41 24.92
CA LEU A 110 -28.53 1.39 24.33
C LEU A 110 -28.81 1.61 22.83
N SER A 111 -29.56 0.70 22.21
CA SER A 111 -30.09 0.88 20.86
C SER A 111 -31.46 1.57 20.88
N SER A 112 -31.95 1.99 19.71
CA SER A 112 -33.35 2.42 19.62
C SER A 112 -34.31 1.23 19.69
N ASP A 113 -35.58 1.48 20.01
CA ASP A 113 -36.63 0.43 20.05
C ASP A 113 -36.74 -0.35 18.73
N ALA A 114 -36.47 0.33 17.60
CA ALA A 114 -36.42 -0.25 16.26
C ALA A 114 -35.03 -0.82 15.88
N ARG A 115 -34.18 -1.10 16.88
CA ARG A 115 -32.80 -1.60 16.71
C ARG A 115 -31.91 -0.74 15.80
N GLY A 116 -32.21 0.55 15.76
CA GLY A 116 -31.47 1.55 14.99
C GLY A 116 -32.02 1.85 13.60
N TYR A 117 -33.07 1.19 13.16
CA TYR A 117 -33.75 1.55 11.91
C TYR A 117 -34.60 2.81 12.07
N VAL A 118 -34.47 3.73 11.12
CA VAL A 118 -35.22 4.98 11.06
C VAL A 118 -35.83 5.18 9.68
N GLN A 119 -37.06 5.71 9.65
CA GLN A 119 -37.71 6.11 8.41
C GLN A 119 -37.32 7.54 8.05
N VAL A 120 -36.98 7.75 6.78
CA VAL A 120 -36.71 9.09 6.23
C VAL A 120 -37.78 9.43 5.19
N PRO A 121 -38.74 10.30 5.52
CA PRO A 121 -39.69 10.80 4.53
C PRO A 121 -38.96 11.51 3.38
N ASN A 122 -39.40 11.30 2.15
CA ASN A 122 -38.82 11.89 0.95
C ASN A 122 -37.32 11.61 0.76
N TYR A 123 -36.83 10.42 1.16
CA TYR A 123 -35.42 10.05 1.01
C TYR A 123 -34.84 10.26 -0.40
N ALA A 124 -35.68 10.14 -1.45
CA ALA A 124 -35.30 10.38 -2.84
C ALA A 124 -34.85 11.82 -3.16
N SER A 125 -35.11 12.81 -2.28
CA SER A 125 -34.60 14.18 -2.46
C SER A 125 -33.17 14.38 -1.96
N TYR A 126 -32.56 13.37 -1.35
CA TYR A 126 -31.22 13.44 -0.79
C TYR A 126 -30.24 12.65 -1.64
N ASP A 127 -29.35 13.34 -2.36
CA ASP A 127 -28.34 12.72 -3.23
C ASP A 127 -27.28 11.92 -2.46
N THR A 128 -27.26 12.03 -1.13
CA THR A 128 -26.31 11.33 -0.23
C THR A 128 -26.81 10.01 0.32
N LEU A 129 -28.10 9.73 0.21
CA LEU A 129 -28.65 8.50 0.74
C LEU A 129 -28.55 7.39 -0.31
N ALA A 130 -28.07 6.23 0.12
CA ALA A 130 -28.20 5.00 -0.65
C ALA A 130 -29.68 4.58 -0.78
N ASN A 131 -29.92 3.47 -1.49
CA ASN A 131 -31.27 2.88 -1.50
C ASN A 131 -31.66 2.45 -0.08
N PRO A 132 -32.93 2.57 0.32
CA PRO A 132 -33.36 2.13 1.65
C PRO A 132 -33.41 0.61 1.75
N TYR A 133 -33.24 0.07 2.95
CA TYR A 133 -33.63 -1.31 3.25
C TYR A 133 -35.15 -1.43 3.31
N ILE A 134 -35.68 -2.59 2.95
CA ILE A 134 -37.08 -2.93 3.20
C ILE A 134 -37.17 -3.73 4.50
N VAL A 135 -37.78 -3.13 5.51
CA VAL A 135 -37.93 -3.72 6.85
C VAL A 135 -39.38 -3.66 7.31
N ALA A 136 -39.74 -4.53 8.26
CA ALA A 136 -41.05 -4.50 8.89
C ALA A 136 -41.22 -3.20 9.71
N LEU A 137 -42.21 -2.39 9.34
CA LEU A 137 -42.55 -1.14 10.03
C LEU A 137 -43.56 -1.40 11.14
N ASP A 138 -44.45 -2.35 10.91
CA ASP A 138 -45.37 -2.90 11.90
C ASP A 138 -45.54 -4.42 11.66
N ARG A 139 -46.47 -5.06 12.37
CA ARG A 139 -46.70 -6.52 12.26
C ARG A 139 -47.28 -6.96 10.90
N THR A 140 -47.67 -6.02 10.06
CA THR A 140 -48.47 -6.22 8.85
C THR A 140 -47.94 -5.49 7.62
N THR A 141 -47.03 -4.52 7.78
CA THR A 141 -46.50 -3.69 6.70
C THR A 141 -44.98 -3.62 6.73
N ASP A 142 -44.39 -3.75 5.55
CA ASP A 142 -42.97 -3.50 5.29
C ASP A 142 -42.82 -2.15 4.59
N GLY A 143 -41.67 -1.51 4.77
CA GLY A 143 -41.36 -0.27 4.07
C GLY A 143 -39.92 0.18 4.22
N PRO A 144 -39.58 1.31 3.58
CA PRO A 144 -38.21 1.78 3.47
C PRO A 144 -37.69 2.32 4.81
N ALA A 145 -36.53 1.85 5.23
CA ALA A 145 -35.80 2.36 6.39
C ALA A 145 -34.29 2.35 6.16
N TYR A 146 -33.60 3.16 6.96
CA TYR A 146 -32.14 3.24 7.02
C TYR A 146 -31.67 2.86 8.41
N MET A 147 -30.52 2.20 8.53
CA MET A 147 -29.91 1.93 9.83
C MET A 147 -29.02 3.10 10.24
N MET A 148 -29.18 3.63 11.44
CA MET A 148 -28.28 4.68 11.94
C MET A 148 -26.97 4.05 12.45
N SER A 149 -25.83 4.57 11.98
CA SER A 149 -24.52 3.94 12.17
C SER A 149 -24.12 3.67 13.62
N VAL A 150 -24.43 4.57 14.55
CA VAL A 150 -24.15 4.36 15.99
C VAL A 150 -24.78 3.07 16.52
N PHE A 151 -25.99 2.73 16.08
CA PHE A 151 -26.69 1.54 16.53
C PHE A 151 -26.21 0.29 15.82
N HIS A 152 -25.79 0.40 14.56
CA HIS A 152 -25.10 -0.68 13.86
C HIS A 152 -23.75 -0.99 14.53
N GLN A 153 -22.98 0.03 14.89
CA GLN A 153 -21.69 -0.11 15.59
C GLN A 153 -21.86 -0.80 16.94
N LEU A 154 -22.88 -0.41 17.74
CA LEU A 154 -23.20 -1.09 19.00
C LEU A 154 -23.61 -2.56 18.77
N HIS A 155 -24.42 -2.82 17.73
CA HIS A 155 -24.82 -4.17 17.36
C HIS A 155 -23.60 -5.04 16.99
N CYS A 156 -22.74 -4.55 16.08
CA CYS A 156 -21.51 -5.25 15.68
C CYS A 156 -20.59 -5.49 16.89
N LEU A 157 -20.41 -4.50 17.76
CA LEU A 157 -19.59 -4.66 18.96
C LEU A 157 -20.14 -5.76 19.87
N SER A 158 -21.47 -5.79 20.10
CA SER A 158 -22.07 -6.84 20.93
C SER A 158 -21.87 -8.25 20.35
N TYR A 159 -21.96 -8.39 19.02
CA TYR A 159 -21.63 -9.65 18.32
C TYR A 159 -20.16 -10.04 18.47
N ILE A 160 -19.24 -9.08 18.35
CA ILE A 160 -17.81 -9.34 18.51
C ILE A 160 -17.52 -9.81 19.94
N VAL A 161 -18.16 -9.24 20.96
CA VAL A 161 -18.00 -9.67 22.36
C VAL A 161 -18.49 -11.11 22.57
N ASP A 162 -19.70 -11.43 22.09
CA ASP A 162 -20.26 -12.79 22.15
C ASP A 162 -19.37 -13.82 21.43
N HIS A 163 -18.91 -13.49 20.22
CA HIS A 163 -18.02 -14.37 19.46
C HIS A 163 -16.59 -14.42 20.01
N TYR A 164 -16.10 -13.35 20.63
CA TYR A 164 -14.82 -13.35 21.32
C TYR A 164 -14.86 -14.35 22.45
N GLN A 165 -15.91 -14.32 23.30
CA GLN A 165 -16.05 -15.28 24.39
C GLN A 165 -16.19 -16.72 23.86
N ARG A 166 -17.05 -16.96 22.85
CA ARG A 166 -17.22 -18.30 22.26
C ARG A 166 -15.98 -18.82 21.54
N GLY A 167 -15.15 -17.92 21.00
CA GLY A 167 -13.91 -18.25 20.30
C GLY A 167 -12.89 -18.98 21.19
N TYR A 168 -13.01 -18.84 22.51
CA TYR A 168 -12.21 -19.55 23.50
C TYR A 168 -12.73 -20.96 23.84
N ALA A 169 -13.58 -21.57 22.99
CA ALA A 169 -14.17 -22.91 23.06
C ALA A 169 -13.31 -24.02 23.75
N GLY A 170 -13.24 -24.00 25.09
CA GLY A 170 -12.51 -24.95 25.94
C GLY A 170 -11.10 -24.55 26.41
N ALA A 171 -10.62 -23.34 26.13
CA ALA A 171 -9.38 -22.78 26.67
C ALA A 171 -9.68 -21.65 27.67
N ASN A 172 -9.14 -21.72 28.88
CA ASN A 172 -9.33 -20.65 29.86
C ASN A 172 -8.59 -19.38 29.43
N LEU A 173 -9.31 -18.27 29.36
CA LEU A 173 -8.72 -16.94 29.38
C LEU A 173 -7.91 -16.77 30.67
N THR A 174 -6.71 -16.19 30.57
CA THR A 174 -6.04 -15.71 31.78
C THR A 174 -6.82 -14.54 32.35
N GLU A 175 -6.76 -14.36 33.67
CA GLU A 175 -7.46 -13.28 34.36
C GLU A 175 -7.12 -11.90 33.78
N GLU A 176 -5.84 -11.68 33.48
CA GLU A 176 -5.34 -10.45 32.87
C GLU A 176 -5.95 -10.19 31.48
N VAL A 177 -6.04 -11.21 30.63
CA VAL A 177 -6.57 -11.06 29.27
C VAL A 177 -8.07 -10.82 29.30
N ALA A 178 -8.82 -11.59 30.10
CA ALA A 178 -10.25 -11.39 30.24
C ALA A 178 -10.57 -9.98 30.76
N HIS A 179 -9.93 -9.57 31.86
CA HIS A 179 -10.13 -8.26 32.46
C HIS A 179 -9.80 -7.12 31.48
N HIS A 180 -8.65 -7.16 30.81
CA HIS A 180 -8.30 -6.12 29.82
C HIS A 180 -9.25 -6.12 28.62
N SER A 181 -9.69 -7.29 28.16
CA SER A 181 -10.65 -7.39 27.05
C SER A 181 -12.00 -6.79 27.41
N VAL A 182 -12.52 -7.03 28.63
CA VAL A 182 -13.76 -6.38 29.12
C VAL A 182 -13.64 -4.87 29.08
N HIS A 183 -12.56 -4.30 29.65
CA HIS A 183 -12.37 -2.85 29.66
C HIS A 183 -12.17 -2.27 28.26
N CYS A 184 -11.50 -2.99 27.36
CA CYS A 184 -11.37 -2.60 25.95
C CYS A 184 -12.72 -2.54 25.25
N PHE A 185 -13.56 -3.58 25.41
CA PHE A 185 -14.88 -3.61 24.80
C PHE A 185 -15.81 -2.54 25.39
N ASP A 186 -15.76 -2.31 26.70
CA ASP A 186 -16.52 -1.22 27.31
C ASP A 186 -16.02 0.15 26.84
N TYR A 187 -14.71 0.35 26.70
CA TYR A 187 -14.14 1.58 26.16
C TYR A 187 -14.56 1.84 24.70
N LEU A 188 -14.65 0.79 23.87
CA LEU A 188 -15.19 0.90 22.51
C LEU A 188 -16.67 1.27 22.52
N ARG A 189 -17.49 0.65 23.39
CA ARG A 189 -18.90 1.01 23.57
C ARG A 189 -19.06 2.47 23.97
N GLN A 190 -18.27 2.94 24.95
CA GLN A 190 -18.26 4.34 25.37
C GLN A 190 -17.85 5.28 24.22
N SER A 191 -16.85 4.89 23.43
CA SER A 191 -16.40 5.66 22.27
C SER A 191 -17.49 5.79 21.20
N ILE A 192 -18.20 4.69 20.90
CA ILE A 192 -19.34 4.68 19.98
C ILE A 192 -20.45 5.60 20.49
N MET A 193 -20.81 5.52 21.77
CA MET A 193 -21.85 6.38 22.36
C MET A 193 -21.42 7.85 22.45
N CYS A 194 -20.13 8.13 22.65
CA CYS A 194 -19.61 9.49 22.73
C CYS A 194 -19.50 10.16 21.36
N ALA A 195 -19.08 9.41 20.34
CA ALA A 195 -19.03 9.88 18.95
C ALA A 195 -20.43 9.97 18.35
N ALA A 196 -21.30 9.00 18.68
CA ALA A 196 -22.67 8.84 18.23
C ALA A 196 -22.83 9.12 16.74
N ASP A 197 -22.24 8.25 15.90
CA ASP A 197 -22.32 8.40 14.44
C ASP A 197 -23.78 8.40 13.96
N THR A 198 -24.25 9.57 13.51
CA THR A 198 -25.61 9.80 13.05
C THR A 198 -25.80 9.61 11.54
N ASN A 199 -24.81 9.03 10.84
CA ASN A 199 -24.96 8.70 9.43
C ASN A 199 -26.00 7.60 9.23
N LEU A 200 -26.59 7.57 8.03
CA LEU A 200 -27.67 6.65 7.66
C LEU A 200 -27.17 5.66 6.62
N GLU A 201 -27.23 4.39 6.98
CA GLU A 201 -26.80 3.28 6.14
C GLU A 201 -28.00 2.68 5.41
N GLY A 202 -27.85 2.55 4.09
CA GLY A 202 -28.84 1.95 3.21
C GLY A 202 -28.34 0.67 2.54
N ASP A 203 -29.21 0.09 1.72
CA ASP A 203 -28.91 -1.07 0.90
C ASP A 203 -27.97 -0.69 -0.25
N THR A 204 -26.74 -1.19 -0.18
CA THR A 204 -25.68 -0.96 -1.17
C THR A 204 -25.15 -2.30 -1.71
N GLU A 205 -24.57 -2.28 -2.90
CA GLU A 205 -23.91 -3.48 -3.47
C GLU A 205 -22.69 -3.95 -2.66
N ALA A 206 -22.14 -3.06 -1.83
CA ALA A 206 -21.05 -3.31 -0.90
C ALA A 206 -21.51 -4.09 0.36
N GLY A 207 -22.82 -4.13 0.63
CA GLY A 207 -23.38 -4.81 1.80
C GLY A 207 -23.48 -3.94 3.05
N PRO A 208 -23.94 -4.50 4.17
CA PRO A 208 -24.30 -3.74 5.37
C PRO A 208 -23.08 -3.10 6.03
N GLY A 209 -23.17 -1.82 6.36
CA GLY A 209 -22.06 -1.05 6.97
C GLY A 209 -21.17 -0.32 5.97
N TRP A 210 -21.46 -0.40 4.68
CA TRP A 210 -20.53 0.05 3.66
C TRP A 210 -21.20 0.60 2.41
N GLY A 211 -20.45 1.42 1.65
CA GLY A 211 -20.95 2.10 0.45
C GLY A 211 -21.93 3.25 0.70
N SER A 212 -22.39 3.46 1.93
CA SER A 212 -23.18 4.64 2.32
C SER A 212 -22.25 5.84 2.56
N ASP A 213 -22.72 7.06 2.26
CA ASP A 213 -21.94 8.28 2.52
C ASP A 213 -21.93 8.59 4.03
N HIS A 214 -20.74 8.80 4.62
CA HIS A 214 -20.60 9.25 6.01
C HIS A 214 -20.06 10.69 6.10
N GLN A 215 -20.63 11.49 7.00
CA GLN A 215 -20.09 12.76 7.45
C GLN A 215 -19.21 12.54 8.68
N CYS A 216 -17.91 12.32 8.46
CA CYS A 216 -16.92 12.06 9.51
C CYS A 216 -16.12 13.31 9.88
N ALA A 217 -15.45 13.27 11.03
CA ALA A 217 -14.29 14.13 11.22
C ALA A 217 -13.25 13.81 10.14
N ASP A 218 -12.66 14.84 9.54
CA ASP A 218 -11.58 14.67 8.57
C ASP A 218 -10.38 14.01 9.26
N TYR A 219 -10.21 12.71 9.02
CA TYR A 219 -9.21 11.90 9.67
C TYR A 219 -7.80 12.38 9.35
N ASP A 220 -7.55 12.80 8.11
CA ASP A 220 -6.23 13.30 7.70
C ASP A 220 -5.91 14.62 8.40
N ALA A 221 -6.90 15.51 8.55
CA ALA A 221 -6.73 16.74 9.33
C ALA A 221 -6.50 16.46 10.82
N VAL A 222 -7.24 15.51 11.41
CA VAL A 222 -7.04 15.08 12.80
C VAL A 222 -5.64 14.49 12.99
N LEU A 223 -5.22 13.62 12.06
CA LEU A 223 -3.91 12.98 12.08
C LEU A 223 -2.78 14.01 11.92
N ALA A 224 -2.93 14.97 11.00
CA ALA A 224 -1.97 16.06 10.82
C ALA A 224 -1.84 16.89 12.11
N TRP A 225 -2.97 17.32 12.68
CA TRP A 225 -2.99 18.05 13.95
C TRP A 225 -2.36 17.26 15.10
N ALA A 226 -2.69 15.97 15.24
CA ALA A 226 -2.14 15.11 16.28
C ALA A 226 -0.62 14.90 16.13
N ASN A 227 -0.12 14.79 14.89
CA ASN A 227 1.31 14.66 14.61
C ASN A 227 2.07 15.97 14.87
N GLU A 228 1.44 17.14 14.65
CA GLU A 228 1.99 18.45 15.01
C GLU A 228 2.09 18.64 16.53
N HIS A 229 1.13 18.09 17.28
CA HIS A 229 1.03 18.23 18.74
C HIS A 229 1.47 16.98 19.51
N GLY A 230 2.11 16.02 18.84
CA GLY A 230 2.54 14.77 19.45
C GLY A 230 3.63 15.01 20.49
N ALA A 231 3.53 14.36 21.65
CA ALA A 231 4.51 14.45 22.73
C ALA A 231 5.85 13.79 22.33
N MET A 232 6.03 12.51 22.65
CA MET A 232 7.19 11.74 22.22
C MET A 232 6.91 11.09 20.87
N LYS A 233 7.74 11.41 19.86
CA LYS A 233 7.73 10.69 18.59
C LYS A 233 8.37 9.31 18.77
N TRP A 234 7.57 8.35 19.21
CA TRP A 234 7.97 6.96 19.46
C TRP A 234 8.66 6.30 18.26
N ARG A 235 8.29 6.68 17.02
CA ARG A 235 8.86 6.11 15.79
C ARG A 235 10.25 6.62 15.42
N THR A 236 10.73 7.73 15.98
CA THR A 236 11.99 8.38 15.52
C THR A 236 13.04 8.61 16.58
N GLY A 237 12.71 8.53 17.88
CA GLY A 237 13.61 8.98 18.96
C GLY A 237 14.22 7.91 19.87
N LEU A 238 13.67 6.69 19.94
CA LEU A 238 14.06 5.68 20.94
C LEU A 238 14.30 4.28 20.40
N LEU A 239 14.13 4.08 19.09
CA LEU A 239 14.54 2.83 18.48
C LEU A 239 16.09 2.75 18.52
N PRO A 240 16.70 1.77 19.21
CA PRO A 240 18.16 1.63 19.22
C PRO A 240 18.65 1.55 17.77
N ALA A 241 19.84 2.08 17.46
CA ALA A 241 20.37 2.28 16.10
C ALA A 241 20.26 1.05 15.17
N ARG A 242 20.10 -0.16 15.72
CA ARG A 242 19.80 -1.42 15.01
C ARG A 242 18.42 -1.50 14.34
N TYR A 243 17.47 -0.63 14.67
CA TYR A 243 16.16 -0.49 14.03
C TYR A 243 16.06 0.77 13.15
N GLN A 244 17.15 1.53 12.99
CA GLN A 244 17.22 2.52 11.93
C GLN A 244 17.28 1.78 10.60
N ILE A 245 16.22 1.94 9.82
CA ILE A 245 16.14 1.51 8.42
C ILE A 245 17.39 2.07 7.72
N PRO A 246 18.20 1.26 7.02
CA PRO A 246 19.22 1.82 6.14
C PRO A 246 18.47 2.70 5.15
N SER A 247 18.68 4.01 5.22
CA SER A 247 18.18 4.91 4.19
C SER A 247 18.70 4.36 2.87
N CYS A 248 17.81 3.92 1.98
CA CYS A 248 18.18 3.83 0.58
C CYS A 248 18.75 5.20 0.24
N ASP A 249 20.04 5.25 -0.14
CA ASP A 249 20.72 6.50 -0.48
C ASP A 249 19.96 7.22 -1.59
N LEU A 250 19.02 8.05 -1.17
CA LEU A 250 18.34 9.02 -2.00
C LEU A 250 19.34 10.14 -2.17
N TRP A 251 20.04 10.10 -3.30
CA TRP A 251 20.70 11.28 -3.83
C TRP A 251 19.63 12.35 -4.03
N VAL A 252 19.54 13.25 -3.06
CA VAL A 252 18.77 14.50 -3.14
C VAL A 252 19.49 15.38 -4.15
N GLY A 253 19.15 15.22 -5.42
CA GLY A 253 19.49 16.14 -6.49
C GLY A 253 18.32 17.10 -6.74
N THR A 254 18.37 18.26 -6.09
CA THR A 254 17.70 19.54 -6.42
C THR A 254 16.25 19.51 -6.93
N GLU A 255 15.35 20.13 -6.16
CA GLU A 255 13.99 20.51 -6.55
C GLU A 255 13.95 21.11 -7.96
N LEU A 256 13.27 20.41 -8.87
CA LEU A 256 12.81 20.98 -10.14
C LEU A 256 11.29 21.08 -10.07
N ARG A 257 10.83 22.27 -9.67
CA ARG A 257 9.42 22.65 -9.63
C ARG A 257 8.93 22.87 -11.07
N VAL A 258 8.51 21.80 -11.74
CA VAL A 258 7.92 21.89 -13.09
C VAL A 258 6.42 22.08 -12.97
N LYS A 259 5.94 23.27 -13.36
CA LYS A 259 4.52 23.57 -13.58
C LYS A 259 3.99 22.65 -14.68
N ALA A 260 2.96 21.88 -14.36
CA ALA A 260 2.24 21.07 -15.33
C ALA A 260 1.54 21.97 -16.36
N SER A 261 1.91 21.84 -17.63
CA SER A 261 1.09 22.30 -18.76
C SER A 261 0.63 21.09 -19.57
N ARG A 262 -0.69 21.01 -19.77
CA ARG A 262 -1.42 19.98 -20.52
C ARG A 262 -0.87 19.80 -21.94
N HIS A 263 -0.29 18.63 -22.23
CA HIS A 263 -0.18 18.13 -23.61
C HIS A 263 -0.28 16.60 -23.63
N GLU A 264 -1.50 16.10 -23.87
CA GLU A 264 -1.86 14.67 -23.97
C GLU A 264 -1.28 13.95 -25.20
N TRP A 265 -0.64 14.66 -26.14
CA TRP A 265 -0.14 14.05 -27.38
C TRP A 265 1.27 13.44 -27.24
N PHE A 266 2.10 13.91 -26.30
CA PHE A 266 3.44 13.35 -26.08
C PHE A 266 3.39 11.98 -25.35
N LEU A 267 2.38 11.76 -24.52
CA LEU A 267 2.16 10.51 -23.79
C LEU A 267 1.80 9.31 -24.71
N ARG A 268 1.24 9.57 -25.90
CA ARG A 268 0.94 8.49 -26.87
C ARG A 268 2.17 7.96 -27.60
N LEU A 269 3.22 8.77 -27.76
CA LEU A 269 4.47 8.33 -28.41
C LEU A 269 5.39 7.57 -27.44
N VAL A 270 5.40 7.98 -26.16
CA VAL A 270 6.17 7.27 -25.10
C VAL A 270 5.44 6.01 -24.62
N GLY A 271 4.09 6.04 -24.57
CA GLY A 271 3.25 4.88 -24.23
C GLY A 271 3.37 3.69 -25.20
N GLY A 272 3.74 3.95 -26.46
CA GLY A 272 3.99 2.92 -27.46
C GLY A 272 5.30 2.15 -27.26
N CYS A 273 6.31 2.75 -26.61
CA CYS A 273 7.59 2.08 -26.33
C CYS A 273 7.56 1.26 -25.04
N THR A 274 6.71 1.62 -24.07
CA THR A 274 6.50 0.84 -22.84
C THR A 274 5.86 -0.53 -23.10
N PHE A 275 5.08 -0.69 -24.17
CA PHE A 275 4.51 -1.99 -24.57
C PHE A 275 5.54 -2.92 -25.24
N ALA A 276 6.61 -2.38 -25.83
CA ALA A 276 7.65 -3.18 -26.50
C ALA A 276 8.75 -3.68 -25.56
N PHE A 277 8.93 -3.04 -24.40
CA PHE A 277 9.91 -3.40 -23.38
C PHE A 277 9.30 -3.89 -22.06
N GLY A 278 7.97 -3.98 -22.02
CA GLY A 278 7.25 -4.80 -21.05
C GLY A 278 7.56 -6.26 -21.31
N LEU A 279 8.72 -6.73 -20.84
CA LEU A 279 8.94 -8.15 -20.57
C LEU A 279 8.10 -8.54 -19.35
N GLU A 280 6.78 -8.29 -19.40
CA GLU A 280 5.84 -9.19 -18.76
C GLU A 280 6.05 -10.52 -19.47
N ILE A 281 6.81 -11.40 -18.84
CA ILE A 281 6.87 -12.80 -19.20
C ILE A 281 5.47 -13.35 -18.89
N HIS A 282 4.50 -13.05 -19.76
CA HIS A 282 3.26 -13.77 -19.89
C HIS A 282 3.64 -15.14 -20.45
N MET A 283 4.11 -16.03 -19.56
CA MET A 283 4.06 -17.46 -19.80
C MET A 283 2.57 -17.82 -19.82
N THR A 284 1.98 -17.66 -21.00
CA THR A 284 0.66 -18.18 -21.34
C THR A 284 0.67 -19.70 -21.18
N ALA A 285 0.43 -20.16 -19.95
CA ALA A 285 -0.25 -21.41 -19.70
C ALA A 285 -1.71 -21.23 -20.17
N ARG A 286 -2.32 -22.29 -20.70
CA ARG A 286 -3.67 -22.27 -21.32
C ARG A 286 -4.83 -21.97 -20.37
N ASN A 287 -4.56 -21.49 -19.16
CA ASN A 287 -5.52 -21.00 -18.18
C ASN A 287 -5.05 -19.62 -17.72
N PRO A 288 -5.92 -18.60 -17.58
CA PRO A 288 -5.53 -17.34 -16.95
C PRO A 288 -4.93 -17.67 -15.56
N PRO A 289 -3.75 -17.12 -15.21
CA PRO A 289 -3.17 -17.36 -13.89
C PRO A 289 -4.06 -16.69 -12.85
N GLU A 290 -4.60 -17.49 -11.91
CA GLU A 290 -5.13 -16.96 -10.66
C GLU A 290 -4.00 -16.18 -9.97
N MET A 291 -4.25 -14.91 -9.64
CA MET A 291 -3.40 -14.13 -8.75
C MET A 291 -3.43 -14.81 -7.38
N ALA A 292 -2.39 -15.59 -7.07
CA ALA A 292 -2.30 -16.24 -5.78
C ALA A 292 -1.80 -15.22 -4.74
N LEU A 293 -2.72 -14.73 -3.92
CA LEU A 293 -2.39 -14.05 -2.66
C LEU A 293 -1.74 -15.09 -1.72
N VAL A 294 -0.47 -14.89 -1.38
CA VAL A 294 0.21 -15.70 -0.35
C VAL A 294 -0.10 -15.07 1.00
N TYR A 295 -0.98 -15.73 1.76
CA TYR A 295 -1.26 -15.35 3.14
C TYR A 295 -0.19 -15.93 4.06
N ILE A 296 0.63 -15.08 4.68
CA ILE A 296 1.61 -15.49 5.67
C ILE A 296 0.88 -15.65 7.00
N TYR A 297 0.61 -16.90 7.38
CA TYR A 297 0.17 -17.26 8.72
C TYR A 297 1.42 -17.70 9.48
N THR A 298 1.78 -17.03 10.59
CA THR A 298 2.86 -17.49 11.46
C THR A 298 2.30 -18.43 12.53
N LYS A 299 3.14 -19.35 13.01
CA LYS A 299 2.81 -20.33 14.04
C LYS A 299 2.65 -19.61 15.38
N GLU A 300 1.54 -19.82 16.07
CA GLU A 300 1.43 -19.59 17.52
C GLU A 300 2.37 -20.58 18.21
N SER A 301 3.65 -20.26 18.28
CA SER A 301 4.59 -20.93 19.16
C SER A 301 5.24 -19.88 20.03
N ALA A 302 4.94 -19.96 21.32
CA ALA A 302 5.51 -19.24 22.44
C ALA A 302 6.99 -18.88 22.21
N VAL A 303 7.23 -17.63 21.82
CA VAL A 303 8.49 -16.95 22.06
C VAL A 303 8.12 -15.71 22.86
N SER A 304 8.74 -15.58 24.04
CA SER A 304 8.52 -14.52 25.01
C SER A 304 8.52 -13.13 24.36
N GLY A 305 7.69 -12.24 24.91
CA GLY A 305 7.38 -10.90 24.41
C GLY A 305 8.53 -10.17 23.72
N ASP A 306 8.20 -9.61 22.54
CA ASP A 306 8.96 -8.77 21.59
C ASP A 306 8.92 -9.28 20.13
N SER A 307 8.24 -10.40 19.84
CA SER A 307 8.23 -11.01 18.51
C SER A 307 7.11 -10.51 17.57
N CYS A 308 7.49 -10.19 16.32
CA CYS A 308 6.64 -9.71 15.21
C CYS A 308 5.26 -10.40 15.12
N TRP A 309 4.19 -9.61 15.23
CA TRP A 309 2.78 -10.04 15.21
C TRP A 309 2.34 -10.77 13.93
N PRO A 310 1.31 -11.65 13.99
CA PRO A 310 0.85 -12.47 12.88
C PRO A 310 -0.13 -11.71 11.96
N ALA A 311 -0.13 -12.11 10.69
CA ALA A 311 -0.97 -11.66 9.58
C ALA A 311 -0.58 -10.30 8.96
N MET A 312 0.32 -10.35 7.98
CA MET A 312 0.46 -9.29 6.98
C MET A 312 0.06 -9.82 5.59
N PRO A 313 -0.75 -9.08 4.83
CA PRO A 313 -0.86 -9.28 3.39
C PRO A 313 0.44 -8.78 2.76
N ILE A 314 1.32 -9.70 2.35
CA ILE A 314 2.59 -9.33 1.74
C ILE A 314 2.58 -9.63 0.24
N LEU A 315 2.70 -8.53 -0.50
CA LEU A 315 3.16 -8.38 -1.88
C LEU A 315 2.21 -8.84 -2.99
N ASP A 316 1.64 -7.82 -3.65
CA ASP A 316 1.25 -7.84 -5.05
C ASP A 316 2.52 -7.85 -5.95
N THR A 317 3.41 -8.81 -5.72
CA THR A 317 4.47 -9.16 -6.66
C THR A 317 3.94 -10.30 -7.52
N PRO A 318 4.19 -10.31 -8.84
CA PRO A 318 3.87 -11.46 -9.67
C PRO A 318 4.53 -12.68 -9.03
N THR A 319 3.70 -13.54 -8.42
CA THR A 319 4.08 -14.73 -7.64
C THR A 319 4.94 -15.73 -8.42
N TYR A 320 5.11 -15.50 -9.72
CA TYR A 320 5.90 -16.28 -10.65
C TYR A 320 7.35 -15.81 -10.85
N THR A 321 7.72 -14.56 -10.52
CA THR A 321 9.10 -14.09 -10.77
C THR A 321 10.09 -14.60 -9.73
N HIS A 322 9.68 -14.72 -8.47
CA HIS A 322 10.56 -15.08 -7.36
C HIS A 322 11.16 -16.51 -7.43
N PRO A 323 10.38 -17.58 -7.70
CA PRO A 323 10.95 -18.93 -7.78
C PRO A 323 11.85 -19.11 -9.01
N ALA A 324 11.59 -18.37 -10.09
CA ALA A 324 12.38 -18.46 -11.30
C ALA A 324 13.77 -17.84 -11.12
N VAL A 325 13.86 -16.66 -10.49
CA VAL A 325 15.12 -15.98 -10.19
C VAL A 325 15.95 -16.80 -9.21
N SER A 326 15.35 -17.23 -8.09
CA SER A 326 16.02 -18.08 -7.10
C SER A 326 16.54 -19.37 -7.71
N ARG A 327 15.76 -20.00 -8.60
CA ARG A 327 16.20 -21.19 -9.34
C ARG A 327 17.40 -20.90 -10.25
N ILE A 328 17.35 -19.79 -10.99
CA ILE A 328 18.43 -19.39 -11.90
C ILE A 328 19.73 -19.12 -11.12
N GLU A 329 19.65 -18.42 -9.99
CA GLU A 329 20.81 -18.19 -9.11
C GLU A 329 21.39 -19.50 -8.56
N ALA A 330 20.54 -20.45 -8.14
CA ALA A 330 20.97 -21.76 -7.66
C ALA A 330 21.67 -22.60 -8.74
N GLU A 331 21.22 -22.50 -9.99
CA GLU A 331 21.82 -23.19 -11.15
C GLU A 331 23.22 -22.65 -11.52
N GLY A 332 23.66 -21.54 -10.92
CA GLY A 332 25.04 -21.03 -11.00
C GLY A 332 26.06 -21.84 -10.20
N VAL A 333 25.62 -22.74 -9.31
CA VAL A 333 26.50 -23.58 -8.48
C VAL A 333 26.63 -24.97 -9.10
N PRO A 334 27.85 -25.48 -9.38
CA PRO A 334 28.05 -26.75 -10.09
C PRO A 334 27.40 -27.98 -9.44
N SER A 335 27.43 -28.09 -8.11
CA SER A 335 26.81 -29.20 -7.36
C SER A 335 25.30 -29.28 -7.64
N ILE A 336 24.61 -28.14 -7.56
CA ILE A 336 23.18 -27.98 -7.80
C ILE A 336 22.86 -28.16 -9.29
N ALA A 337 23.59 -27.48 -10.17
CA ALA A 337 23.41 -27.55 -11.62
C ALA A 337 23.48 -29.00 -12.15
N LYS A 338 24.41 -29.80 -11.62
CA LYS A 338 24.58 -31.21 -12.01
C LYS A 338 23.36 -32.07 -11.68
N LEU A 339 22.72 -31.84 -10.54
CA LEU A 339 21.48 -32.53 -10.17
C LEU A 339 20.32 -32.15 -11.11
N VAL A 340 20.14 -30.84 -11.32
CA VAL A 340 19.05 -30.31 -12.14
C VAL A 340 19.21 -30.70 -13.61
N ALA A 341 20.43 -30.63 -14.16
CA ALA A 341 20.74 -31.03 -15.53
C ALA A 341 20.43 -32.52 -15.77
N ARG A 342 20.80 -33.40 -14.82
CA ARG A 342 20.48 -34.84 -14.90
C ARG A 342 18.97 -35.09 -14.86
N ALA A 343 18.22 -34.36 -14.04
CA ALA A 343 16.77 -34.45 -14.00
C ALA A 343 16.14 -33.99 -15.33
N ALA A 344 16.61 -32.87 -15.88
CA ALA A 344 16.16 -32.32 -17.15
C ALA A 344 16.44 -33.28 -18.33
N GLN A 345 17.62 -33.89 -18.37
CA GLN A 345 18.01 -34.85 -19.41
C GLN A 345 17.12 -36.11 -19.41
N ARG A 346 16.80 -36.65 -18.24
CA ARG A 346 15.87 -37.79 -18.08
C ARG A 346 14.46 -37.46 -18.55
N SER A 347 14.01 -36.22 -18.34
CA SER A 347 12.72 -35.76 -18.84
C SER A 347 12.71 -35.66 -20.38
N SER A 348 13.83 -35.29 -21.01
CA SER A 348 13.93 -35.18 -22.46
C SER A 348 14.14 -36.50 -23.21
N SER A 349 14.70 -37.53 -22.56
CA SER A 349 14.92 -38.85 -23.17
C SER A 349 13.68 -39.76 -23.17
N SER A 350 12.61 -39.34 -22.50
CA SER A 350 11.33 -40.03 -22.49
C SER A 350 10.56 -39.70 -23.76
N ASN A 351 10.55 -40.61 -24.74
CA ASN A 351 9.73 -40.56 -25.97
C ASN A 351 8.21 -40.75 -25.68
N ARG A 352 7.72 -40.21 -24.58
CA ARG A 352 6.30 -40.13 -24.24
C ARG A 352 5.79 -38.82 -24.83
N GLY A 353 4.64 -38.84 -25.52
CA GLY A 353 3.99 -37.67 -26.11
C GLY A 353 3.75 -36.52 -25.11
N PRO A 354 2.99 -35.45 -25.49
CA PRO A 354 2.87 -34.21 -24.71
C PRO A 354 2.73 -34.52 -23.22
N ALA A 355 3.65 -33.98 -22.41
CA ALA A 355 3.86 -34.33 -21.02
C ALA A 355 2.51 -34.58 -20.33
N ARG A 356 2.23 -35.86 -20.00
CA ARG A 356 1.02 -36.23 -19.26
C ARG A 356 1.02 -35.39 -18.00
N LYS A 357 -0.02 -34.55 -17.79
CA LYS A 357 -0.17 -33.75 -16.58
C LYS A 357 0.21 -34.63 -15.38
N PRO A 358 1.13 -34.19 -14.49
CA PRO A 358 1.46 -34.98 -13.32
C PRO A 358 0.16 -35.37 -12.62
N LYS A 359 0.04 -36.64 -12.18
CA LYS A 359 -1.12 -37.08 -11.40
C LYS A 359 -1.32 -36.08 -10.27
N ALA A 360 -2.55 -35.62 -10.07
CA ALA A 360 -2.89 -34.73 -8.96
C ALA A 360 -2.31 -35.30 -7.65
N GLY A 361 -1.48 -34.52 -6.96
CA GLY A 361 -0.75 -34.94 -5.75
C GLY A 361 0.73 -35.34 -5.95
N LEU A 362 1.25 -35.39 -7.17
CA LEU A 362 2.68 -35.73 -7.42
C LEU A 362 3.60 -34.52 -7.63
N SER A 363 3.04 -33.35 -7.95
CA SER A 363 3.77 -32.08 -8.08
C SER A 363 3.61 -31.23 -6.82
N VAL A 364 4.71 -30.79 -6.23
CA VAL A 364 4.69 -29.77 -5.18
C VAL A 364 4.68 -28.41 -5.87
N ALA A 365 3.57 -27.66 -5.77
CA ALA A 365 3.56 -26.28 -6.21
C ALA A 365 4.23 -25.40 -5.14
N PRO A 366 5.05 -24.38 -5.50
CA PRO A 366 5.61 -23.44 -4.53
C PRO A 366 4.55 -22.81 -3.62
N ALA A 367 3.36 -22.52 -4.16
CA ALA A 367 2.23 -21.99 -3.41
C ALA A 367 1.72 -22.94 -2.30
N ASP A 368 1.88 -24.26 -2.47
CA ASP A 368 1.45 -25.22 -1.45
C ASP A 368 2.39 -25.22 -0.24
N LEU A 369 3.68 -24.93 -0.45
CA LEU A 369 4.69 -24.80 0.62
C LEU A 369 4.50 -23.54 1.47
N LEU A 370 3.91 -22.50 0.88
CA LEU A 370 3.67 -21.20 1.52
C LEU A 370 2.22 -21.05 2.00
N GLY A 371 1.45 -22.13 2.04
CA GLY A 371 0.09 -22.13 2.56
C GLY A 371 0.04 -22.05 4.09
N ARG A 372 -1.17 -21.97 4.66
CA ARG A 372 -1.39 -21.88 6.11
C ARG A 372 -0.66 -23.02 6.86
N PRO A 373 0.18 -22.74 7.87
CA PRO A 373 0.82 -23.75 8.69
C PRO A 373 -0.21 -24.72 9.26
N GLY A 374 0.13 -26.01 9.22
CA GLY A 374 -0.75 -27.07 9.68
C GLY A 374 -1.86 -27.47 8.71
N ALA A 375 -2.13 -26.71 7.64
CA ALA A 375 -3.12 -27.11 6.63
C ALA A 375 -2.72 -28.44 5.96
N PRO A 376 -3.67 -29.36 5.68
CA PRO A 376 -3.35 -30.67 5.13
C PRO A 376 -2.55 -30.60 3.81
N LYS A 377 -2.87 -29.62 2.95
CA LYS A 377 -2.18 -29.41 1.67
C LYS A 377 -0.73 -28.97 1.86
N THR A 378 -0.48 -28.04 2.78
CA THR A 378 0.86 -27.52 3.10
C THR A 378 1.72 -28.57 3.78
N ARG A 379 1.15 -29.33 4.72
CA ARG A 379 1.84 -30.45 5.36
C ARG A 379 2.23 -31.53 4.35
N ALA A 380 1.31 -31.93 3.47
CA ALA A 380 1.60 -32.89 2.41
C ALA A 380 2.69 -32.39 1.44
N ALA A 381 2.73 -31.09 1.14
CA ALA A 381 3.76 -30.48 0.32
C ALA A 381 5.14 -30.52 1.00
N ILE A 382 5.23 -30.13 2.27
CA ILE A 382 6.46 -30.20 3.09
C ILE A 382 6.95 -31.64 3.21
N ASP A 383 6.06 -32.59 3.56
CA ASP A 383 6.38 -34.01 3.66
C ASP A 383 6.91 -34.57 2.34
N ARG A 384 6.32 -34.13 1.22
CA ARG A 384 6.77 -34.53 -0.11
C ARG A 384 8.16 -34.01 -0.44
N VAL A 385 8.47 -32.76 -0.10
CA VAL A 385 9.81 -32.19 -0.28
C VAL A 385 10.83 -32.92 0.61
N ASN A 386 10.50 -33.13 1.88
CA ASN A 386 11.33 -33.90 2.82
C ASN A 386 11.61 -35.31 2.32
N TYR A 387 10.61 -36.01 1.78
CA TYR A 387 10.78 -37.31 1.15
C TYR A 387 11.74 -37.24 -0.03
N ILE A 388 11.58 -36.27 -0.94
CA ILE A 388 12.50 -36.11 -2.07
C ILE A 388 13.91 -35.84 -1.58
N HIS A 389 14.10 -34.90 -0.65
CA HIS A 389 15.41 -34.57 -0.09
C HIS A 389 16.07 -35.78 0.58
N SER A 390 15.31 -36.63 1.27
CA SER A 390 15.83 -37.85 1.89
C SER A 390 16.38 -38.88 0.88
N LEU A 391 15.98 -38.81 -0.39
CA LEU A 391 16.52 -39.70 -1.43
C LEU A 391 17.92 -39.26 -1.91
N TYR A 392 18.24 -37.97 -1.77
CA TYR A 392 19.48 -37.38 -2.31
C TYR A 392 20.52 -37.07 -1.22
N ARG A 393 20.08 -36.61 -0.03
CA ARG A 393 20.97 -36.27 1.11
C ARG A 393 21.89 -37.42 1.52
N PRO A 394 21.41 -38.66 1.80
CA PRO A 394 22.28 -39.76 2.26
C PRO A 394 23.30 -40.20 1.22
N SER A 395 23.00 -39.98 -0.07
CA SER A 395 23.89 -40.34 -1.16
C SER A 395 25.01 -39.32 -1.41
N GLY A 396 25.08 -38.25 -0.60
CA GLY A 396 26.05 -37.16 -0.75
C GLY A 396 25.88 -36.35 -2.03
N LYS A 397 24.76 -36.53 -2.75
CA LYS A 397 24.50 -35.86 -4.02
C LYS A 397 23.97 -34.44 -3.84
N MET A 398 23.48 -34.11 -2.64
CA MET A 398 22.96 -32.82 -2.24
C MET A 398 23.43 -32.58 -0.80
N SER A 399 24.26 -31.56 -0.58
CA SER A 399 24.75 -31.22 0.75
C SER A 399 23.76 -30.35 1.51
N ASP A 400 23.89 -30.31 2.83
CA ASP A 400 23.09 -29.40 3.66
C ASP A 400 23.45 -27.93 3.40
N ASP A 401 24.71 -27.66 3.05
CA ASP A 401 25.16 -26.33 2.62
C ASP A 401 24.45 -25.93 1.30
N ASP A 402 24.32 -26.83 0.31
CA ASP A 402 23.55 -26.54 -0.92
C ASP A 402 22.08 -26.19 -0.60
N LEU A 403 21.49 -26.85 0.40
CA LEU A 403 20.09 -26.62 0.80
C LEU A 403 19.90 -25.32 1.55
N LEU A 404 20.81 -24.98 2.47
CA LEU A 404 20.81 -23.71 3.16
C LEU A 404 21.01 -22.55 2.17
N TYR A 405 21.85 -22.75 1.16
CA TYR A 405 22.03 -21.78 0.08
C TYR A 405 20.75 -21.59 -0.74
N VAL A 406 20.11 -22.67 -1.18
CA VAL A 406 18.82 -22.57 -1.90
C VAL A 406 17.75 -21.88 -1.04
N LEU A 407 17.68 -22.19 0.26
CA LEU A 407 16.78 -21.50 1.19
C LEU A 407 17.09 -20.00 1.27
N SER A 408 18.37 -19.62 1.31
CA SER A 408 18.81 -18.21 1.34
C SER A 408 18.32 -17.44 0.11
N LEU A 409 18.37 -18.06 -1.08
CA LEU A 409 17.87 -17.43 -2.30
C LEU A 409 16.38 -17.16 -2.22
N PHE A 410 15.60 -18.13 -1.74
CA PHE A 410 14.16 -17.93 -1.54
C PHE A 410 13.84 -16.88 -0.46
N ALA A 411 14.66 -16.73 0.58
CA ALA A 411 14.45 -15.71 1.59
C ALA A 411 14.81 -14.30 1.09
N LEU A 412 15.86 -14.18 0.27
CA LEU A 412 16.50 -12.90 -0.06
C LEU A 412 16.15 -12.35 -1.44
N GLU A 413 15.91 -13.20 -2.45
CA GLU A 413 15.70 -12.73 -3.82
C GLU A 413 14.41 -11.93 -3.99
N THR A 414 13.38 -12.20 -3.18
CA THR A 414 12.17 -11.35 -3.15
C THR A 414 12.54 -9.92 -2.77
N ILE A 415 13.32 -9.77 -1.69
CA ILE A 415 13.74 -8.48 -1.14
C ILE A 415 14.61 -7.75 -2.16
N ARG A 416 15.63 -8.44 -2.68
CA ARG A 416 16.56 -7.91 -3.70
C ARG A 416 15.85 -7.48 -4.98
N TRP A 417 14.86 -8.26 -5.42
CA TRP A 417 14.08 -7.94 -6.62
C TRP A 417 13.26 -6.67 -6.44
N ILE A 418 12.58 -6.53 -5.30
CA ILE A 418 11.79 -5.33 -4.98
C ILE A 418 12.69 -4.11 -4.91
N ASP A 419 13.78 -4.19 -4.16
CA ASP A 419 14.73 -3.08 -4.03
C ASP A 419 15.29 -2.67 -5.40
N ARG A 420 15.58 -3.65 -6.28
CA ARG A 420 16.13 -3.40 -7.61
C ARG A 420 15.10 -2.87 -8.61
N PHE A 421 13.88 -3.40 -8.66
CA PHE A 421 12.95 -3.15 -9.77
C PHE A 421 11.67 -2.39 -9.39
N GLU A 422 11.32 -2.31 -8.11
CA GLU A 422 10.10 -1.64 -7.64
C GLU A 422 10.38 -0.22 -7.10
N TRP A 423 9.32 0.60 -7.05
CA TRP A 423 9.42 2.01 -6.63
C TRP A 423 9.46 2.17 -5.10
N ARG A 424 8.98 1.17 -4.37
CA ARG A 424 9.00 1.08 -2.91
C ARG A 424 10.01 0.03 -2.46
N CYS A 425 10.42 0.14 -1.21
CA CYS A 425 11.13 -0.92 -0.50
C CYS A 425 10.16 -1.71 0.39
N LEU A 426 10.63 -2.85 0.89
CA LEU A 426 9.94 -3.56 1.95
C LEU A 426 10.11 -2.82 3.29
N THR A 427 9.03 -2.71 4.03
CA THR A 427 9.02 -2.25 5.42
C THR A 427 9.77 -3.22 6.33
N ALA A 428 10.18 -2.77 7.51
CA ALA A 428 10.86 -3.63 8.48
C ALA A 428 9.96 -4.80 8.91
N GLU A 429 8.65 -4.52 9.01
CA GLU A 429 7.59 -5.46 9.30
C GLU A 429 7.47 -6.51 8.19
N GLU A 430 7.40 -6.09 6.91
CA GLU A 430 7.34 -7.01 5.78
C GLU A 430 8.58 -7.91 5.70
N ARG A 431 9.78 -7.36 5.96
CA ARG A 431 11.02 -8.14 6.02
C ARG A 431 11.02 -9.12 7.19
N CYS A 432 10.52 -8.72 8.36
CA CYS A 432 10.42 -9.60 9.52
C CYS A 432 9.49 -10.78 9.23
N ALA A 433 8.31 -10.52 8.65
CA ALA A 433 7.35 -11.57 8.31
C ALA A 433 7.88 -12.57 7.26
N LEU A 434 8.58 -12.08 6.22
CA LEU A 434 9.27 -12.93 5.25
C LEU A 434 10.36 -13.77 5.92
N ALA A 435 11.17 -13.17 6.80
CA ALA A 435 12.20 -13.88 7.54
C ALA A 435 11.60 -14.99 8.42
N THR A 436 10.56 -14.69 9.20
CA THR A 436 9.85 -15.67 10.03
C THR A 436 9.30 -16.83 9.20
N LEU A 437 8.68 -16.54 8.05
CA LEU A 437 8.13 -17.55 7.16
C LEU A 437 9.21 -18.50 6.64
N TRP A 438 10.30 -17.96 6.09
CA TRP A 438 11.35 -18.77 5.49
C TRP A 438 12.21 -19.49 6.52
N GLN A 439 12.40 -18.90 7.69
CA GLN A 439 13.05 -19.56 8.83
C GLN A 439 12.22 -20.78 9.28
N ALA A 440 10.93 -20.60 9.54
CA ALA A 440 10.04 -21.69 9.95
C ALA A 440 9.93 -22.78 8.87
N LEU A 441 9.86 -22.41 7.59
CA LEU A 441 9.86 -23.39 6.51
C LEU A 441 11.18 -24.15 6.43
N GLY A 442 12.33 -23.49 6.64
CA GLY A 442 13.63 -24.14 6.70
C GLY A 442 13.72 -25.20 7.80
N GLU A 443 13.16 -24.91 8.98
CA GLU A 443 13.05 -25.85 10.10
C GLU A 443 12.15 -27.06 9.75
N GLU A 444 10.97 -26.82 9.18
CA GLU A 444 10.05 -27.89 8.72
C GLU A 444 10.65 -28.75 7.59
N LEU A 445 11.49 -28.15 6.75
CA LEU A 445 12.28 -28.83 5.72
C LEU A 445 13.55 -29.50 6.27
N ARG A 446 13.77 -29.43 7.58
CA ARG A 446 14.92 -30.03 8.28
C ARG A 446 16.24 -29.59 7.66
N ILE A 447 16.34 -28.31 7.27
CA ILE A 447 17.57 -27.71 6.77
C ILE A 447 18.35 -27.23 7.99
N PRO A 448 19.58 -27.70 8.18
CA PRO A 448 20.29 -27.46 9.41
C PRO A 448 20.99 -26.08 9.34
N PHE A 449 20.94 -25.32 10.43
CA PHE A 449 21.37 -23.91 10.48
C PHE A 449 22.73 -23.72 11.18
N GLU A 450 23.49 -24.78 11.47
CA GLU A 450 24.74 -24.73 12.26
C GLU A 450 25.83 -23.84 11.65
N LYS A 451 25.73 -23.54 10.35
CA LYS A 451 26.65 -22.64 9.66
C LYS A 451 26.40 -21.17 9.97
N LEU A 452 25.25 -20.83 10.55
CA LEU A 452 24.93 -19.48 10.97
C LEU A 452 25.54 -19.22 12.36
N PRO A 453 26.30 -18.12 12.56
CA PRO A 453 27.03 -17.86 13.79
C PRO A 453 26.20 -17.97 15.07
N SER A 454 24.96 -17.47 15.06
CA SER A 454 24.10 -17.45 16.24
C SER A 454 23.25 -18.71 16.41
N PHE A 455 23.46 -19.77 15.62
CA PHE A 455 22.65 -20.98 15.73
C PHE A 455 22.73 -21.64 17.11
N GLN A 456 23.93 -21.70 17.72
CA GLN A 456 24.10 -22.34 19.03
C GLN A 456 23.48 -21.52 20.16
N ASP A 457 23.65 -20.19 20.11
CA ASP A 457 23.15 -19.27 21.14
C ASP A 457 21.68 -18.88 20.94
N GLY A 458 21.13 -19.17 19.75
CA GLY A 458 19.81 -18.76 19.31
C GLY A 458 19.83 -17.41 18.60
N PHE A 459 18.94 -17.26 17.62
CA PHE A 459 18.74 -15.98 16.93
C PHE A 459 17.91 -15.04 17.82
N ARG A 460 18.38 -13.81 18.02
CA ARG A 460 17.65 -12.75 18.74
C ARG A 460 16.24 -12.49 18.17
N ASP A 461 16.12 -12.39 16.86
CA ASP A 461 14.88 -12.13 16.13
C ASP A 461 14.99 -12.65 14.68
N PRO A 462 13.89 -12.75 13.91
CA PRO A 462 13.93 -13.22 12.53
C PRO A 462 14.79 -12.37 11.58
N LEU A 463 14.91 -11.07 11.84
CA LEU A 463 15.77 -10.18 11.03
C LEU A 463 17.25 -10.48 11.25
N HIS A 464 17.64 -10.87 12.46
CA HIS A 464 18.99 -11.34 12.79
C HIS A 464 19.32 -12.63 12.02
N TRP A 465 18.41 -13.59 11.98
CA TRP A 465 18.55 -14.81 11.17
C TRP A 465 18.72 -14.46 9.69
N LEU A 466 17.89 -13.57 9.16
CA LEU A 466 17.95 -13.16 7.75
C LEU A 466 19.28 -12.48 7.40
N ALA A 467 19.82 -11.66 8.30
CA ALA A 467 21.11 -11.00 8.12
C ALA A 467 22.28 -11.99 8.11
N GLU A 468 22.33 -12.91 9.07
CA GLU A 468 23.36 -13.97 9.08
C GLU A 468 23.26 -14.89 7.87
N LEU A 469 22.04 -15.20 7.43
CA LEU A 469 21.79 -16.00 6.23
C LEU A 469 22.26 -15.28 4.96
N GLU A 470 22.09 -13.96 4.87
CA GLU A 470 22.61 -13.16 3.76
C GLU A 470 24.14 -13.16 3.72
N ASP A 471 24.80 -12.91 4.85
CA ASP A 471 26.26 -12.89 4.95
C ASP A 471 26.86 -14.25 4.64
N TRP A 472 26.26 -15.32 5.16
CA TRP A 472 26.66 -16.69 4.87
C TRP A 472 26.43 -17.05 3.40
N GLY A 473 25.26 -16.69 2.84
CA GLY A 473 24.91 -16.96 1.44
C GLY A 473 25.88 -16.30 0.47
N ARG A 474 26.25 -15.03 0.70
CA ARG A 474 27.27 -14.32 -0.11
C ARG A 474 28.63 -15.01 -0.07
N GLN A 475 29.05 -15.53 1.08
CA GLN A 475 30.31 -16.27 1.20
C GLN A 475 30.23 -17.62 0.49
N TYR A 476 29.11 -18.34 0.65
CA TYR A 476 28.85 -19.59 -0.04
C TYR A 476 28.90 -19.39 -1.56
N GLU A 477 28.23 -18.37 -2.09
CA GLU A 477 28.27 -18.03 -3.52
C GLU A 477 29.68 -17.77 -4.01
N LYS A 478 30.43 -16.92 -3.30
CA LYS A 478 31.81 -16.59 -3.67
C LYS A 478 32.71 -17.82 -3.74
N ASN A 479 32.47 -18.82 -2.89
CA ASN A 479 33.31 -20.01 -2.79
C ASN A 479 32.87 -21.15 -3.73
N ASN A 480 31.60 -21.20 -4.11
CA ASN A 480 31.02 -22.35 -4.83
C ASN A 480 30.50 -22.00 -6.23
N ARG A 481 30.32 -20.73 -6.56
CA ARG A 481 29.85 -20.30 -7.89
C ARG A 481 31.01 -20.35 -8.87
N GLU A 482 30.90 -21.25 -9.85
CA GLU A 482 31.90 -21.43 -10.89
C GLU A 482 31.22 -21.82 -12.22
N LYS A 483 31.86 -21.48 -13.34
CA LYS A 483 31.41 -21.90 -14.65
C LYS A 483 31.50 -23.42 -14.81
N SER A 484 30.35 -24.07 -15.05
CA SER A 484 30.28 -25.52 -15.31
C SER A 484 29.56 -25.83 -16.63
N PRO A 485 29.87 -26.97 -17.29
CA PRO A 485 29.12 -27.42 -18.48
C PRO A 485 27.62 -27.55 -18.21
N GLU A 486 27.24 -27.99 -17.02
CA GLU A 486 25.85 -28.16 -16.60
C GLU A 486 25.13 -26.82 -16.43
N SER A 487 25.75 -25.83 -15.79
CA SER A 487 25.20 -24.47 -15.66
C SER A 487 25.01 -23.80 -17.02
N VAL A 488 25.98 -23.94 -17.94
CA VAL A 488 25.87 -23.44 -19.32
C VAL A 488 24.74 -24.14 -20.07
N PHE A 489 24.61 -25.47 -19.93
CA PHE A 489 23.53 -26.25 -20.55
C PHE A 489 22.15 -25.80 -20.06
N LEU A 490 21.99 -25.62 -18.76
CA LEU A 490 20.73 -25.16 -18.15
C LEU A 490 20.39 -23.73 -18.58
N ALA A 491 21.37 -22.81 -18.55
CA ALA A 491 21.19 -21.44 -18.99
C ALA A 491 20.77 -21.36 -20.47
N GLN A 492 21.41 -22.15 -21.36
CA GLN A 492 21.05 -22.17 -22.77
C GLN A 492 19.63 -22.73 -22.99
N LYS A 493 19.26 -23.82 -22.30
CA LYS A 493 17.89 -24.36 -22.32
C LYS A 493 16.85 -23.32 -21.86
N GLN A 494 17.17 -22.54 -20.82
CA GLN A 494 16.28 -21.52 -20.27
C GLN A 494 16.14 -20.33 -21.23
N LEU A 495 17.25 -19.85 -21.80
CA LEU A 495 17.25 -18.80 -22.81
C LEU A 495 16.49 -19.22 -24.08
N ASP A 496 16.66 -20.46 -24.56
CA ASP A 496 15.94 -20.97 -25.72
C ASP A 496 14.42 -21.04 -25.46
N ALA A 497 14.01 -21.42 -24.25
CA ALA A 497 12.61 -21.43 -23.85
C ALA A 497 12.00 -20.02 -23.85
N TRP A 498 12.72 -19.01 -23.33
CA TRP A 498 12.27 -17.61 -23.34
C TRP A 498 12.25 -17.02 -24.76
N LEU A 499 13.28 -17.31 -25.57
CA LEU A 499 13.40 -16.80 -26.94
C LEU A 499 12.52 -17.55 -27.95
N GLY A 500 11.93 -18.69 -27.58
CA GLY A 500 11.11 -19.51 -28.46
C GLY A 500 9.89 -18.80 -29.04
N ARG A 501 9.39 -17.74 -28.37
CA ARG A 501 8.24 -16.92 -28.80
C ARG A 501 8.65 -15.57 -29.40
N VAL A 502 9.94 -15.26 -29.41
CA VAL A 502 10.47 -13.98 -29.90
C VAL A 502 10.73 -14.10 -31.41
N PRO A 503 10.25 -13.15 -32.24
CA PRO A 503 10.55 -13.13 -33.67
C PRO A 503 12.06 -13.18 -33.93
N GLY A 504 12.48 -13.92 -34.96
CA GLY A 504 13.90 -14.20 -35.22
C GLY A 504 14.79 -12.95 -35.22
N CYS A 505 14.32 -11.85 -35.82
CA CYS A 505 15.04 -10.57 -35.88
C CYS A 505 15.27 -9.92 -34.50
N LEU A 506 14.43 -10.18 -33.50
CA LEU A 506 14.52 -9.60 -32.16
C LEU A 506 15.24 -10.50 -31.16
N LYS A 507 15.62 -11.74 -31.53
CA LYS A 507 16.23 -12.70 -30.59
C LYS A 507 17.56 -12.21 -30.04
N HIS A 508 18.42 -11.63 -30.89
CA HIS A 508 19.73 -11.11 -30.46
C HIS A 508 19.58 -9.93 -29.49
N LEU A 509 18.68 -8.99 -29.81
CA LEU A 509 18.38 -7.86 -28.93
C LEU A 509 17.81 -8.34 -27.59
N THR A 510 16.81 -9.23 -27.62
CA THR A 510 16.15 -9.76 -26.41
C THR A 510 17.12 -10.54 -25.54
N ARG A 511 18.02 -11.33 -26.14
CA ARG A 511 19.09 -12.03 -25.41
C ARG A 511 20.02 -11.05 -24.69
N GLY A 512 20.41 -9.96 -25.34
CA GLY A 512 21.22 -8.91 -24.74
C GLY A 512 20.52 -8.20 -23.57
N LEU A 513 19.23 -7.91 -23.70
CA LEU A 513 18.42 -7.29 -22.64
C LEU A 513 18.25 -8.21 -21.43
N LEU A 514 17.95 -9.50 -21.67
CA LEU A 514 17.85 -10.51 -20.62
C LEU A 514 19.16 -10.65 -19.83
N ALA A 515 20.31 -10.57 -20.52
CA ALA A 515 21.62 -10.62 -19.87
C ALA A 515 21.86 -9.43 -18.92
N VAL A 516 21.26 -8.26 -19.15
CA VAL A 516 21.36 -7.12 -18.22
C VAL A 516 20.66 -7.40 -16.90
N LEU A 517 19.59 -8.19 -16.91
CA LEU A 517 18.82 -8.52 -15.70
C LEU A 517 19.51 -9.56 -14.81
N ILE A 518 20.52 -10.27 -15.34
CA ILE A 518 21.26 -11.32 -14.63
C ILE A 518 22.52 -10.73 -14.00
N GLU A 519 22.77 -11.07 -12.74
CA GLU A 519 23.95 -10.63 -12.00
C GLU A 519 25.27 -10.99 -12.73
N PRO A 520 26.29 -10.10 -12.74
CA PRO A 520 27.58 -10.38 -13.37
C PRO A 520 28.21 -11.73 -13.00
N GLY A 521 28.21 -12.10 -11.72
CA GLY A 521 28.79 -13.37 -11.25
C GLY A 521 28.05 -14.58 -11.80
N LEU A 522 26.72 -14.52 -11.81
CA LEU A 522 25.89 -15.58 -12.36
C LEU A 522 26.04 -15.71 -13.88
N ARG A 523 26.14 -14.59 -14.61
CA ARG A 523 26.41 -14.60 -16.06
C ARG A 523 27.69 -15.34 -16.39
N GLN A 524 28.76 -15.09 -15.62
CA GLN A 524 30.04 -15.77 -15.81
C GLN A 524 29.90 -17.28 -15.58
N ALA A 525 29.21 -17.70 -14.52
CA ALA A 525 28.96 -19.12 -14.23
C ALA A 525 28.12 -19.81 -15.31
N MET A 526 27.14 -19.09 -15.87
CA MET A 526 26.25 -19.60 -16.93
C MET A 526 26.84 -19.48 -18.34
N GLY A 527 28.00 -18.86 -18.51
CA GLY A 527 28.58 -18.60 -19.83
C GLY A 527 27.75 -17.64 -20.69
N ILE A 528 26.99 -16.75 -20.05
CA ILE A 528 26.22 -15.70 -20.72
C ILE A 528 27.16 -14.51 -21.00
N GLU A 529 27.15 -14.03 -22.24
CA GLU A 529 27.97 -12.89 -22.66
C GLU A 529 27.65 -11.64 -21.84
N THR A 530 28.68 -10.85 -21.55
CA THR A 530 28.53 -9.60 -20.80
C THR A 530 27.92 -8.54 -21.72
N PRO A 531 26.72 -8.00 -21.42
CA PRO A 531 26.13 -6.89 -22.18
C PRO A 531 27.06 -5.68 -22.20
N PRO A 532 27.06 -4.90 -23.31
CA PRO A 532 27.82 -3.67 -23.39
C PRO A 532 27.34 -2.65 -22.34
N PRO A 533 28.22 -1.77 -21.82
CA PRO A 533 27.85 -0.78 -20.80
C PRO A 533 26.69 0.13 -21.22
N THR A 534 26.56 0.41 -22.51
CA THR A 534 25.46 1.20 -23.08
C THR A 534 24.10 0.51 -22.92
N ALA A 535 24.04 -0.81 -23.09
CA ALA A 535 22.81 -1.58 -22.88
C ALA A 535 22.42 -1.61 -21.40
N VAL A 536 23.39 -1.77 -20.51
CA VAL A 536 23.18 -1.69 -19.05
C VAL A 536 22.60 -0.32 -18.67
N PHE A 537 23.25 0.76 -19.11
CA PHE A 537 22.80 2.13 -18.85
C PHE A 537 21.38 2.38 -19.36
N LEU A 538 21.05 1.91 -20.57
CA LEU A 538 19.72 2.06 -21.15
C LEU A 538 18.65 1.35 -20.31
N VAL A 539 18.87 0.07 -19.97
CA VAL A 539 17.91 -0.73 -19.19
C VAL A 539 17.74 -0.15 -17.79
N GLU A 540 18.83 0.23 -17.11
CA GLU A 540 18.72 0.88 -15.81
C GLU A 540 17.96 2.21 -15.87
N THR A 541 18.18 3.00 -16.92
CA THR A 541 17.45 4.26 -17.14
C THR A 541 15.96 4.00 -17.33
N ILE A 542 15.60 2.96 -18.10
CA ILE A 542 14.21 2.54 -18.28
C ILE A 542 13.59 2.11 -16.95
N ILE A 543 14.30 1.31 -16.14
CA ILE A 543 13.83 0.88 -14.82
C ILE A 543 13.63 2.10 -13.91
N ARG A 544 14.60 3.02 -13.84
CA ARG A 544 14.51 4.26 -13.05
C ARG A 544 13.32 5.12 -13.48
N ALA A 545 13.13 5.30 -14.79
CA ALA A 545 11.97 6.01 -15.33
C ALA A 545 10.66 5.32 -14.93
N ARG A 546 10.56 3.99 -15.05
CA ARG A 546 9.39 3.22 -14.61
C ARG A 546 9.10 3.42 -13.11
N LYS A 547 10.12 3.33 -12.25
CA LYS A 547 9.98 3.56 -10.81
C LYS A 547 9.45 4.96 -10.53
N PHE A 548 10.02 5.98 -11.18
CA PHE A 548 9.59 7.37 -11.03
C PHE A 548 8.13 7.57 -11.47
N ILE A 549 7.75 7.01 -12.63
CA ILE A 549 6.39 7.13 -13.15
C ILE A 549 5.40 6.45 -12.19
N ARG A 550 5.70 5.21 -11.74
CA ARG A 550 4.84 4.47 -10.80
C ARG A 550 4.65 5.17 -9.46
N ARG A 551 5.68 5.86 -8.96
CA ARG A 551 5.59 6.60 -7.70
C ARG A 551 4.71 7.85 -7.77
N HIS A 552 4.68 8.54 -8.91
CA HIS A 552 4.09 9.90 -8.99
C HIS A 552 2.83 9.99 -9.87
N PHE A 553 2.64 9.07 -10.81
CA PHE A 553 1.56 9.14 -11.81
C PHE A 553 0.57 7.98 -11.73
N TYR A 554 0.91 6.93 -11.01
CA TYR A 554 -0.04 5.89 -10.67
C TYR A 554 -0.56 6.19 -9.26
N SER A 555 -1.86 6.09 -9.06
CA SER A 555 -2.40 5.90 -7.71
C SER A 555 -1.65 4.73 -7.07
N PRO A 556 -1.41 4.73 -5.74
CA PRO A 556 -1.03 3.48 -5.07
C PRO A 556 -1.99 2.44 -5.60
N LEU A 557 -1.47 1.37 -6.20
CA LEU A 557 -2.32 0.30 -6.72
C LEU A 557 -3.28 0.01 -5.57
N GLU A 558 -4.57 0.31 -5.75
CA GLU A 558 -5.58 -0.27 -4.91
C GLU A 558 -5.29 -1.75 -5.04
N LEU A 559 -4.75 -2.29 -3.96
CA LEU A 559 -4.61 -3.70 -3.75
C LEU A 559 -5.97 -4.25 -4.15
N VAL A 560 -6.07 -4.89 -5.31
CA VAL A 560 -7.21 -5.72 -5.68
C VAL A 560 -7.08 -6.97 -4.81
N LEU A 561 -7.12 -6.75 -3.51
CA LEU A 561 -7.43 -7.72 -2.52
C LEU A 561 -8.87 -8.09 -2.84
N GLY A 562 -9.09 -9.37 -3.12
CA GLY A 562 -10.36 -10.00 -2.79
C GLY A 562 -10.67 -10.00 -1.29
N TYR A 563 -10.18 -9.02 -0.52
CA TYR A 563 -10.96 -8.45 0.56
C TYR A 563 -11.99 -7.54 -0.11
N LYS A 564 -13.19 -8.07 -0.28
CA LYS A 564 -14.34 -7.25 0.04
C LYS A 564 -14.17 -6.80 1.50
N HIS A 565 -13.45 -5.71 1.72
CA HIS A 565 -14.02 -4.65 2.52
C HIS A 565 -15.19 -4.18 1.67
N SER A 566 -16.31 -4.86 1.90
CA SER A 566 -17.64 -4.54 1.41
C SER A 566 -17.87 -4.26 -0.06
#